data_AF-A0A8J6XJB3-F1
#
_entry.id   AF-A0A8J6XJB3-F1
#
_cell.length_a   1.000
_cell.length_b   1.000
_cell.length_c   1.000
_cell.angle_alpha   90.00
_cell.angle_beta   90.00
_cell.angle_gamma   90.00
#
_symmetry.space_group_name_H-M   'P 1'
#
loop_
_entity.id
_entity.type
_entity.pdbx_description
1 polymer ?
#
loop_
_entity_poly.entity_id
_entity_poly.type
_entity_poly.pdbx_seq_one_letter_code
_entity_poly.pdbx_strand_id
1 'polypeptide(L)'
;MMFHFHYFKKALVSLAIFGIFLNIPMPVKAQNVVSRQQLDQLSLQELRILRREQARQARIIIGNCYRSPYIDSSICYTQYLQYQKYFADLDNYIAQRRVRGR
;
A
#
# COMPACT_ATOMS: atom_id res chain seq x y z
N MET A 1 -16.45 -29.37 -22.13
CA MET A 1 -15.19 -29.14 -21.39
C MET A 1 -14.86 -27.64 -21.37
N MET A 2 -15.42 -26.85 -20.44
CA MET A 2 -15.28 -25.39 -20.49
C MET A 2 -15.31 -24.70 -19.12
N PHE A 3 -15.10 -25.46 -18.03
CA PHE A 3 -15.26 -24.96 -16.66
C PHE A 3 -13.95 -24.74 -15.88
N HIS A 4 -12.80 -25.11 -16.44
CA HIS A 4 -11.50 -25.02 -15.74
C HIS A 4 -10.71 -23.72 -15.99
N PHE A 5 -10.98 -23.00 -17.08
CA PHE A 5 -10.16 -21.85 -17.48
C PHE A 5 -10.46 -20.57 -16.68
N HIS A 6 -11.68 -20.42 -16.16
CA HIS A 6 -12.08 -19.23 -15.39
C HIS A 6 -11.51 -19.19 -13.97
N TYR A 7 -11.34 -20.35 -13.32
CA TYR A 7 -10.73 -20.42 -12.00
C TYR A 7 -9.21 -20.16 -12.06
N PHE A 8 -8.54 -20.60 -13.13
CA PHE A 8 -7.11 -20.35 -13.32
C PHE A 8 -6.79 -18.86 -13.50
N LYS A 9 -7.62 -18.12 -14.26
CA LYS A 9 -7.49 -16.66 -14.39
C LYS A 9 -7.71 -15.94 -13.06
N LYS A 10 -8.69 -16.35 -12.25
CA LYS A 10 -8.91 -15.76 -10.92
C LYS A 10 -7.76 -16.07 -9.96
N ALA A 11 -7.20 -17.28 -10.01
CA ALA A 11 -6.04 -17.65 -9.21
C ALA A 11 -4.79 -16.84 -9.58
N LEU A 12 -4.56 -16.58 -10.88
CA LEU A 12 -3.46 -15.74 -11.36
C LEU A 12 -3.56 -14.27 -10.94
N VAL A 13 -4.77 -13.70 -10.94
CA VAL A 13 -4.97 -12.32 -10.46
C VAL A 13 -4.80 -12.22 -8.94
N SER A 14 -5.24 -13.23 -8.18
CA SER A 14 -4.98 -13.31 -6.74
C SER A 14 -3.50 -13.50 -6.40
N LEU A 15 -2.74 -14.21 -7.24
CA LEU A 15 -1.29 -14.37 -7.10
C LEU A 15 -0.50 -13.12 -7.50
N ALA A 16 -0.97 -12.34 -8.48
CA ALA A 16 -0.38 -11.04 -8.79
C ALA A 16 -0.58 -10.04 -7.64
N ILE A 17 -1.72 -10.12 -6.94
CA ILE A 17 -1.97 -9.31 -5.74
C ILE A 17 -1.12 -9.81 -4.57
N PHE A 18 -0.91 -11.12 -4.41
CA PHE A 18 -0.04 -11.69 -3.38
C PHE A 18 1.46 -11.48 -3.65
N GLY A 19 1.88 -11.40 -4.92
CA GLY A 19 3.26 -11.12 -5.34
C GLY A 19 3.71 -9.69 -5.04
N ILE A 20 2.78 -8.76 -4.80
CA ILE A 20 3.07 -7.44 -4.24
C ILE A 20 3.31 -7.51 -2.72
N PHE A 21 2.86 -8.59 -2.06
CA PHE A 21 2.85 -8.70 -0.60
C PHE A 21 3.93 -9.62 0.01
N LEU A 22 4.53 -10.57 -0.70
CA LEU A 22 5.41 -11.57 -0.06
C LEU A 22 6.64 -11.96 -0.92
N ASN A 23 7.76 -11.28 -0.69
CA ASN A 23 9.18 -11.67 -0.88
C ASN A 23 10.06 -10.56 -1.47
N ILE A 24 10.06 -9.40 -0.83
CA ILE A 24 11.27 -8.59 -0.80
C ILE A 24 11.43 -8.20 0.66
N PRO A 25 12.59 -8.42 1.31
CA PRO A 25 12.95 -7.62 2.46
C PRO A 25 13.07 -6.20 1.93
N MET A 26 11.93 -5.51 1.77
CA MET A 26 11.91 -4.15 1.31
C MET A 26 12.62 -3.38 2.41
N PRO A 27 13.76 -2.74 2.13
CA PRO A 27 14.34 -1.81 3.08
C PRO A 27 13.23 -0.81 3.43
N VAL A 28 13.18 -0.33 4.67
CA VAL A 28 12.18 0.64 5.19
C VAL A 28 11.90 1.82 4.23
N LYS A 29 12.84 2.09 3.31
CA LYS A 29 12.75 3.08 2.22
C LYS A 29 11.85 2.69 1.02
N ALA A 30 11.51 1.43 0.81
CA ALA A 30 10.77 0.95 -0.38
C ALA A 30 9.26 0.77 -0.15
N GLN A 31 8.77 0.91 1.09
CA GLN A 31 7.35 0.70 1.41
C GLN A 31 6.41 1.83 0.97
N ASN A 32 6.95 3.01 0.60
CA ASN A 32 6.16 4.21 0.30
C ASN A 32 6.22 4.68 -1.15
N VAL A 33 6.79 3.88 -2.06
CA VAL A 33 6.93 4.29 -3.47
C VAL A 33 6.00 3.45 -4.35
N VAL A 34 4.69 3.56 -4.14
CA VAL A 34 3.73 3.17 -5.19
C VAL A 34 3.90 4.21 -6.30
N SER A 35 4.30 3.78 -7.49
CA SER A 35 4.56 4.72 -8.58
C SER A 35 3.25 5.37 -9.03
N ARG A 36 3.30 6.64 -9.49
CA ARG A 36 2.11 7.32 -10.01
C ARG A 36 1.42 6.52 -11.13
N GLN A 37 2.20 5.82 -11.95
CA GLN A 37 1.70 4.92 -13.00
C GLN A 37 0.86 3.77 -12.45
N GLN A 38 1.24 3.18 -11.31
CA GLN A 38 0.43 2.15 -10.63
C GLN A 38 -0.84 2.75 -10.04
N LEU A 39 -0.79 3.97 -9.51
CA LEU A 39 -1.97 4.66 -8.97
C LEU A 39 -2.97 5.05 -10.09
N ASP A 40 -2.47 5.40 -11.28
CA ASP A 40 -3.30 5.76 -12.44
C ASP A 40 -4.14 4.57 -12.95
N GLN A 41 -3.66 3.34 -12.77
CA GLN A 41 -4.36 2.11 -13.17
C GLN A 41 -5.53 1.76 -12.26
N LEU A 42 -5.58 2.31 -11.05
CA LEU A 42 -6.63 2.05 -10.07
C LEU A 42 -7.81 3.00 -10.27
N SER A 43 -9.03 2.51 -10.09
CA SER A 43 -10.21 3.37 -9.96
C SER A 43 -10.15 4.19 -8.66
N LEU A 44 -10.95 5.25 -8.58
CA LEU A 44 -11.09 6.05 -7.35
C LEU A 44 -11.51 5.22 -6.13
N GLN A 45 -12.32 4.16 -6.34
CA GLN A 45 -12.73 3.26 -5.26
C GLN A 45 -11.56 2.38 -4.79
N GLU A 46 -10.80 1.81 -5.72
CA GLU A 46 -9.62 1.00 -5.40
C GLU A 46 -8.53 1.84 -4.71
N LEU A 47 -8.33 3.09 -5.12
CA LEU A 47 -7.42 4.02 -4.43
C LEU A 47 -7.84 4.27 -2.97
N ARG A 48 -9.14 4.40 -2.69
CA ARG A 48 -9.64 4.54 -1.32
C ARG A 48 -9.43 3.27 -0.49
N ILE A 49 -9.63 2.10 -1.11
CA ILE A 49 -9.38 0.80 -0.45
C ILE A 49 -7.89 0.65 -0.14
N LEU A 50 -7.02 0.91 -1.12
CA LEU A 50 -5.57 0.90 -0.96
C LEU A 50 -5.13 1.80 0.20
N ARG A 51 -5.61 3.05 0.24
CA ARG A 51 -5.31 4.00 1.30
C ARG A 51 -5.69 3.48 2.69
N ARG A 52 -6.85 2.83 2.82
CA ARG A 52 -7.31 2.25 4.11
C ARG A 52 -6.44 1.07 4.54
N GLU A 53 -6.13 0.17 3.61
CA GLU A 53 -5.29 -1.00 3.91
C GLU A 53 -3.87 -0.59 4.30
N GLN A 54 -3.28 0.36 3.58
CA GLN A 54 -1.96 0.87 3.93
C GLN A 54 -1.98 1.62 5.27
N ALA A 55 -3.02 2.39 5.57
CA ALA A 55 -3.16 3.03 6.88
C ALA A 55 -3.25 2.01 8.02
N ARG A 56 -3.94 0.86 7.80
CA ARG A 56 -3.98 -0.24 8.77
C ARG A 56 -2.60 -0.84 8.99
N GLN A 57 -1.87 -1.13 7.92
CA GLN A 57 -0.53 -1.71 7.99
C GLN A 57 0.47 -0.76 8.66
N ALA A 58 0.45 0.53 8.30
CA ALA A 58 1.28 1.55 8.92
C ALA A 58 1.07 1.61 10.45
N ARG A 59 -0.17 1.53 10.92
CA ARG A 59 -0.46 1.46 12.38
C ARG A 59 0.16 0.25 13.04
N ILE A 60 0.10 -0.92 12.40
CA ILE A 60 0.69 -2.15 12.94
C ILE A 60 2.21 -2.02 12.97
N ILE A 61 2.83 -1.56 11.88
CA ILE A 61 4.29 -1.41 11.77
C ILE A 61 4.81 -0.42 12.80
N ILE A 62 4.21 0.78 12.89
CA ILE A 62 4.61 1.80 13.87
C ILE A 62 4.33 1.33 15.29
N GLY A 63 3.17 0.70 15.54
CA GLY A 63 2.85 0.13 16.85
C GLY A 63 3.86 -0.93 17.30
N ASN A 64 4.28 -1.81 16.39
CA ASN A 64 5.31 -2.81 16.66
C ASN A 64 6.69 -2.19 16.84
N CYS A 65 7.00 -1.12 16.11
CA CYS A 65 8.25 -0.37 16.27
C CYS A 65 8.38 0.16 17.70
N TYR A 66 7.37 0.88 18.21
CA TYR A 66 7.39 1.43 19.57
C TYR A 66 7.31 0.37 20.67
N ARG A 67 6.85 -0.84 20.36
CA ARG A 67 6.83 -1.97 21.31
C ARG A 67 8.15 -2.73 21.35
N SER A 68 9.06 -2.50 20.41
CA SER A 68 10.34 -3.17 20.37
C SER A 68 11.31 -2.56 21.38
N PRO A 69 11.95 -3.35 22.26
CA PRO A 69 12.98 -2.83 23.16
C PRO A 69 14.32 -2.57 22.43
N TYR A 70 14.44 -2.99 21.17
CA TYR A 70 15.68 -2.92 20.39
C TYR A 70 15.68 -1.81 19.35
N ILE A 71 14.55 -1.13 19.14
CA ILE A 71 14.43 -0.05 18.16
C ILE A 71 14.30 1.26 18.92
N ASP A 72 15.18 2.21 18.61
CA ASP A 72 15.08 3.55 19.16
C ASP A 72 13.75 4.21 18.74
N SER A 73 13.09 4.85 19.71
CA SER A 73 11.86 5.63 19.50
C SER A 73 12.04 6.69 18.41
N SER A 74 13.25 7.24 18.24
CA SER A 74 13.56 8.21 17.18
C SER A 74 13.39 7.63 15.77
N ILE A 75 13.71 6.34 15.58
CA ILE A 75 13.56 5.62 14.31
C ILE A 75 12.07 5.40 14.03
N CYS A 76 11.30 4.98 15.05
CA CYS A 76 9.85 4.81 14.93
C CYS A 76 9.14 6.12 14.61
N TYR A 77 9.57 7.22 15.22
CA TYR A 77 9.04 8.55 14.94
C TYR A 77 9.33 8.99 13.50
N THR A 78 10.55 8.74 13.02
CA THR A 78 10.92 9.03 11.62
C THR A 78 10.04 8.24 10.65
N GLN A 79 9.82 6.95 10.91
CA GLN A 79 8.96 6.11 10.08
C GLN A 79 7.50 6.57 10.12
N TYR A 80 7.02 7.03 11.27
CA TYR A 80 5.69 7.62 11.42
C TYR A 80 5.52 8.86 10.53
N LEU A 81 6.50 9.77 10.53
CA LEU A 81 6.49 10.96 9.67
C LEU A 81 6.51 10.60 8.17
N GLN A 82 7.26 9.57 7.79
CA GLN A 82 7.26 9.08 6.40
C GLN A 82 5.88 8.60 5.97
N TYR A 83 5.17 7.84 6.82
CA TYR A 83 3.80 7.44 6.54
C TYR A 83 2.83 8.61 6.49
N GLN A 84 2.95 9.59 7.40
CA GLN A 84 2.11 10.79 7.35
C GLN A 84 2.25 11.52 6.02
N LYS A 85 3.49 11.74 5.56
CA LYS A 85 3.75 12.40 4.27
C LYS A 85 3.17 11.58 3.11
N TYR A 86 3.40 10.28 3.09
CA TYR A 86 2.86 9.38 2.08
C TYR A 86 1.32 9.47 1.99
N PHE A 87 0.60 9.44 3.12
CA PHE A 87 -0.85 9.52 3.12
C PHE A 87 -1.36 10.89 2.68
N ALA A 88 -0.67 11.99 3.04
CA ALA A 88 -1.00 13.32 2.55
C ALA A 88 -0.86 13.40 1.03
N ASP A 89 0.21 12.85 0.46
CA ASP A 89 0.44 12.82 -0.99
C ASP A 89 -0.61 11.97 -1.71
N LEU A 90 -0.97 10.80 -1.14
CA LEU A 90 -2.00 9.93 -1.71
C LEU A 90 -3.40 10.56 -1.65
N ASP A 91 -3.76 11.19 -0.53
CA ASP A 91 -5.05 11.87 -0.35
C ASP A 91 -5.16 13.05 -1.33
N ASN A 92 -4.07 13.81 -1.53
CA ASN A 92 -4.00 14.88 -2.53
C ASN A 92 -4.17 14.35 -3.96
N TYR A 93 -3.53 13.24 -4.30
CA TYR A 93 -3.67 12.61 -5.61
C TYR A 93 -5.12 12.11 -5.87
N ILE A 94 -5.75 11.47 -4.86
CA ILE A 94 -7.16 11.05 -4.94
C ILE A 94 -8.08 12.27 -5.14
N ALA A 95 -7.83 13.37 -4.43
CA ALA A 95 -8.58 14.60 -4.58
C ALA A 95 -8.45 15.19 -6.00
N GLN A 96 -7.23 15.21 -6.56
CA GLN A 96 -6.98 15.67 -7.93
C GLN A 96 -7.71 14.80 -8.97
N ARG A 97 -7.71 13.48 -8.81
CA ARG A 97 -8.44 12.58 -9.72
C ARG A 97 -9.95 12.75 -9.65
N ARG A 98 -10.50 12.97 -8.46
CA ARG A 98 -11.93 13.26 -8.26
C ARG A 98 -12.37 14.50 -9.06
N VAL A 99 -11.57 15.57 -9.04
CA VAL A 99 -11.86 16.81 -9.79
C VAL A 99 -11.76 16.59 -11.30
N ARG A 100 -10.82 15.75 -11.75
CA ARG A 100 -10.59 15.46 -13.18
C ARG A 100 -11.58 14.47 -13.79
N GLY A 101 -12.41 13.79 -12.98
CA GLY A 101 -13.38 12.80 -13.46
C GLY A 101 -12.75 11.52 -14.03
N ARG A 102 -11.53 11.17 -13.62
CA ARG A 102 -10.82 9.94 -14.00
C ARG A 102 -10.72 8.93 -12.87
#